data_AF-A0A9D2KS51-F1
#
_entry.id   AF-A0A9D2KS51-F1
#
_cell.length_a   1.000
_cell.length_b   1.000
_cell.length_c   1.000
_cell.angle_alpha   90.00
_cell.angle_beta   90.00
_cell.angle_gamma   90.00
#
_symmetry.space_group_name_H-M   'P 1'
#
loop_
_entity.id
_entity.type
_entity.pdbx_description
1 polymer ?
#
loop_
_entity_poly.entity_id
_entity_poly.type
_entity_poly.pdbx_seq_one_letter_code
_entity_poly.pdbx_strand_id
1 'polypeptide(L)' 'MAKTINKKGMPEAYIDRDLSWMYFNRRILQEATKPNIPLLERLSFLGIYSNNL' A
#
# COMPACT_ATOMS: atom_id res chain seq x y z
N MET A 1 -13.80 -42.47 -14.49
CA MET A 1 -13.96 -41.67 -13.25
C MET A 1 -13.05 -40.45 -13.34
N ALA A 2 -13.61 -39.28 -13.06
CA ALA A 2 -12.99 -37.97 -13.28
C ALA A 2 -11.89 -37.64 -12.26
N LYS A 3 -10.84 -36.99 -12.79
CA LYS A 3 -9.88 -36.05 -12.19
C LYS A 3 -9.89 -35.91 -10.65
N THR A 4 -8.71 -36.09 -10.06
CA THR A 4 -8.33 -35.37 -8.84
C THR A 4 -7.04 -34.60 -9.14
N ILE A 5 -7.20 -33.44 -9.78
CA ILE A 5 -6.15 -32.43 -9.86
C ILE A 5 -5.95 -31.86 -8.45
N ASN A 6 -4.92 -32.33 -7.75
CA ASN A 6 -4.49 -31.74 -6.50
C ASN A 6 -3.88 -30.36 -6.81
N LYS A 7 -4.71 -29.31 -6.76
CA LYS A 7 -4.23 -27.93 -6.63
C LYS A 7 -3.58 -27.81 -5.26
N LYS A 8 -2.29 -28.14 -5.18
CA LYS A 8 -1.43 -27.78 -4.05
C LYS A 8 -1.59 -26.27 -3.88
N GLY A 9 -2.30 -25.88 -2.81
CA GLY A 9 -2.77 -24.51 -2.57
C GLY A 9 -1.65 -23.51 -2.82
N MET A 10 -1.91 -22.57 -3.73
CA MET A 10 -1.02 -21.45 -3.95
C MET A 10 -0.78 -20.81 -2.57
N PRO A 11 0.47 -20.66 -2.10
CA PRO A 11 0.71 -19.91 -0.88
C PRO A 11 0.01 -18.56 -1.09
N GLU A 12 -0.87 -18.20 -0.15
CA GLU A 12 -1.51 -16.89 -0.14
C GLU A 12 -0.42 -15.86 -0.42
N ALA A 13 -0.64 -15.02 -1.43
CA ALA A 13 0.35 -14.07 -1.90
C ALA A 13 0.61 -13.00 -0.82
N TYR A 14 1.38 -13.38 0.20
CA TYR A 14 1.82 -12.52 1.27
C TYR A 14 2.96 -11.65 0.75
N ILE A 15 2.84 -10.35 1.00
CA ILE A 15 3.86 -9.35 0.72
C ILE A 15 4.62 -9.12 2.02
N ASP A 16 5.93 -8.93 1.94
CA ASP A 16 6.75 -8.56 3.10
C ASP A 16 6.17 -7.34 3.82
N ARG A 17 6.26 -7.34 5.15
CA ARG A 17 5.71 -6.28 6.00
C ARG A 17 6.33 -4.92 5.65
N ASP A 18 7.66 -4.87 5.55
CA ASP A 18 8.37 -3.61 5.30
C ASP A 18 8.06 -3.08 3.91
N LEU A 19 7.93 -3.97 2.93
CA LEU A 19 7.51 -3.60 1.58
C LEU A 19 6.06 -3.07 1.59
N SER A 20 5.16 -3.71 2.33
CA SER A 20 3.78 -3.24 2.53
C SER A 20 3.75 -1.86 3.22
N TRP A 21 4.64 -1.63 4.19
CA TRP A 21 4.81 -0.36 4.87
C TRP A 21 5.32 0.75 3.94
N MET A 22 6.27 0.44 3.06
CA MET A 22 6.72 1.37 2.02
C MET A 22 5.60 1.70 1.02
N TYR A 23 4.80 0.71 0.61
CA TYR A 23 3.65 0.95 -0.27
C TYR A 23 2.56 1.80 0.40
N PHE A 24 2.40 1.69 1.72
CA PHE A 24 1.53 2.58 2.48
C PHE A 24 2.04 4.03 2.46
N ASN A 25 3.31 4.25 2.79
CA ASN A 25 3.93 5.58 2.75
C ASN A 25 3.90 6.22 1.35
N ARG A 26 4.10 5.41 0.30
CA ARG A 26 3.96 5.86 -1.09
C ARG A 26 2.54 6.39 -1.38
N ARG A 27 1.50 5.75 -0.85
CA ARG A 27 0.11 6.20 -1.04
C ARG A 27 -0.14 7.54 -0.33
N ILE A 28 0.44 7.76 0.84
CA ILE A 28 0.38 9.06 1.53
C ILE A 28 0.98 10.17 0.65
N LEU A 29 2.16 9.93 0.07
CA LEU A 29 2.78 10.89 -0.84
C LEU A 29 1.94 11.14 -2.09
N GLN A 30 1.24 10.12 -2.62
CA GLN A 30 0.33 10.30 -3.75
C GLN A 30 -0.79 11.29 -3.41
N GLU A 31 -1.43 11.19 -2.24
CA GLU A 31 -2.43 12.17 -1.79
C GLU A 31 -1.83 13.58 -1.68
N ALA A 32 -0.61 13.72 -1.15
CA ALA A 32 0.08 15.01 -1.05
C ALA A 32 0.34 15.70 -2.42
N THR A 33 0.26 14.98 -3.54
CA THR A 33 0.50 15.53 -4.90
C THR A 33 -0.78 15.87 -5.66
N LYS A 34 -1.96 15.46 -5.17
CA LYS A 34 -3.22 15.64 -5.89
C LYS A 34 -3.65 17.11 -5.93
N PRO A 35 -3.88 17.71 -7.12
CA PRO A 35 -4.22 19.13 -7.23
C PRO A 35 -5.65 19.45 -6.75
N ASN A 36 -6.52 18.45 -6.68
CA ASN A 36 -7.89 18.58 -6.18
C ASN A 36 -7.99 18.52 -4.65
N ILE A 37 -6.87 18.33 -3.94
CA ILE A 37 -6.81 18.40 -2.48
C ILE A 37 -6.33 19.80 -2.07
N PRO A 38 -7.06 20.49 -1.17
CA PRO A 38 -6.64 21.77 -0.60
C PRO A 38 -5.18 21.77 -0.13
N LEU A 39 -4.48 22.90 -0.33
CA LEU A 39 -3.05 23.01 -0.04
C LEU A 39 -2.69 22.63 1.40
N LEU A 40 -3.52 23.01 2.37
CA LEU A 40 -3.28 22.72 3.78
C LEU A 40 -3.38 21.21 4.08
N GLU A 41 -4.35 20.51 3.48
CA GLU A 41 -4.49 19.06 3.63
C GLU A 41 -3.31 18.30 3.01
N ARG A 42 -2.78 18.79 1.88
CA ARG A 42 -1.54 18.25 1.29
C ARG A 42 -0.34 18.35 2.25
N LEU A 43 -0.22 19.46 2.98
CA LEU A 43 0.81 19.63 4.01
C LEU A 43 0.61 18.65 5.17
N SER A 44 -0.64 18.37 5.57
CA SER A 44 -0.93 17.34 6.57
C SER A 44 -0.47 15.96 6.10
N PHE A 45 -0.68 15.57 4.84
CA PHE A 45 -0.14 14.31 4.30
C PHE A 45 1.38 14.25 4.36
N LEU A 46 2.08 15.36 4.07
CA LEU A 46 3.55 15.42 4.22
C LEU A 46 3.98 15.27 5.68
N GLY A 47 3.28 15.90 6.62
CA GLY A 47 3.54 15.73 8.06
C GLY A 47 3.31 14.31 8.54
N ILE A 48 2.25 13.64 8.04
CA ILE A 48 2.00 12.21 8.31
C ILE A 48 3.16 11.38 7.77
N TYR A 49 3.55 11.55 6.50
CA TYR A 49 4.67 10.81 5.90
C TYR A 49 5.96 10.96 6.73
N SER A 50 6.32 12.18 7.13
CA SER A 50 7.51 12.45 7.94
C SER A 50 7.48 11.85 9.35
N ASN A 51 6.31 11.49 9.87
CA ASN A 51 6.19 10.80 11.16
C ASN A 51 6.21 9.27 11.01
N ASN A 52 5.94 8.74 9.81
CA ASN A 52 5.89 7.30 9.55
C ASN A 52 7.25 6.70 9.13
N LEU A 53 8.25 7.55 8.82
CA LEU A 53 9.58 7.22 8.33
C LEU A 53 10.62 8.06 9.06
#